data_AF-A0A258BVQ8-F1
#
_entry.id   AF-A0A258BVQ8-F1
#
_cell.length_a   1.000
_cell.length_b   1.000
_cell.length_c   1.000
_cell.angle_alpha   90.00
_cell.angle_beta   90.00
_cell.angle_gamma   90.00
#
_symmetry.space_group_name_H-M   'P 1'
#
loop_
_entity.id
_entity.type
_entity.pdbx_description
1 polymer ?
#
loop_
_entity_poly.entity_id
_entity_poly.type
_entity_poly.pdbx_seq_one_letter_code
_entity_poly.pdbx_strand_id
1 'polypeptide(L)'
;MKKQFAALILALVPAFGFAAAPSVALDKVEIDLTDKAAMQDGLKTFANYCMGCHSAQYQRYERVATDLGIPEDVMMENIVFSDAKFGDHMKIGMSPDEAKVWFGAAPPDLTLVARVRGNDWLYSYMRGFYV
;
A
#
# COMPACT_ATOMS: atom_id res chain seq x y z
N MET A 1 47.18 -5.97 31.07
CA MET A 1 47.28 -5.70 29.61
C MET A 1 46.48 -6.69 28.77
N LYS A 2 46.74 -8.02 28.79
CA LYS A 2 45.99 -9.00 27.96
C LYS A 2 44.47 -9.00 28.19
N LYS A 3 44.02 -8.88 29.44
CA LYS A 3 42.58 -8.83 29.80
C LYS A 3 41.87 -7.56 29.32
N GLN A 4 42.59 -6.44 29.26
CA GLN A 4 42.05 -5.17 28.76
C GLN A 4 41.94 -5.18 27.24
N PHE A 5 42.89 -5.79 26.55
CA PHE A 5 42.83 -6.00 25.10
C PHE A 5 41.65 -6.90 24.70
N ALA A 6 41.44 -7.99 25.44
CA ALA A 6 40.30 -8.88 25.22
C ALA A 6 38.95 -8.17 25.48
N ALA A 7 38.85 -7.34 26.52
CA ALA A 7 37.65 -6.55 26.79
C ALA A 7 37.36 -5.53 25.68
N LEU A 8 38.41 -4.91 25.12
CA LEU A 8 38.28 -3.93 24.04
C LEU A 8 37.82 -4.58 22.72
N ILE A 9 38.33 -5.78 22.42
CA ILE A 9 37.88 -6.57 21.27
C ILE A 9 36.41 -6.97 21.44
N LEU A 10 36.02 -7.46 22.62
CA LEU A 10 34.64 -7.87 22.89
C LEU A 10 33.66 -6.68 22.81
N ALA A 11 34.08 -5.49 23.24
CA ALA A 11 33.28 -4.27 23.15
C ALA A 11 33.08 -3.76 21.71
N LEU A 12 33.94 -4.14 20.76
CA LEU A 12 33.84 -3.78 19.34
C LEU A 12 33.02 -4.78 18.51
N VAL A 13 32.70 -5.96 19.05
CA VAL A 13 31.89 -6.99 18.36
C VAL A 13 30.52 -6.47 17.88
N PRO A 14 29.77 -5.66 18.65
CA PRO A 14 28.48 -5.14 18.20
C PRO A 14 28.58 -4.20 16.99
N ALA A 15 29.76 -3.60 16.74
CA ALA A 15 29.98 -2.71 15.59
C ALA A 15 30.07 -3.49 14.25
N PHE A 16 30.20 -4.81 14.29
CA PHE A 16 30.22 -5.69 13.11
C PHE A 16 28.90 -6.44 12.90
N GLY A 17 27.85 -6.11 13.65
CA GLY A 17 26.52 -6.64 13.42
C GLY A 17 25.95 -6.13 12.10
N PHE A 18 26.09 -6.89 11.02
CA PHE A 18 25.32 -6.66 9.81
C PHE A 18 23.85 -6.93 10.13
N ALA A 19 23.01 -5.89 10.07
CA ALA A 19 21.56 -6.05 10.11
C ALA A 19 21.09 -6.71 8.81
N ALA A 20 21.24 -8.04 8.73
CA ALA A 20 20.54 -8.84 7.74
C ALA A 20 19.09 -8.94 8.21
N ALA A 21 18.29 -7.94 7.88
CA ALA A 21 16.84 -8.11 7.95
C ALA A 21 16.48 -9.33 7.08
N PRO A 22 15.53 -10.18 7.50
CA PRO A 22 15.01 -11.22 6.61
C PRO A 22 14.52 -10.53 5.34
N SER A 23 15.29 -10.67 4.25
CA SER A 23 14.88 -10.17 2.95
C SER A 23 14.11 -11.30 2.28
N VAL A 24 12.80 -11.12 2.17
CA VAL A 24 12.01 -11.92 1.26
C VAL A 24 12.43 -11.52 -0.15
N ALA A 25 12.82 -12.49 -0.97
CA ALA A 25 13.11 -12.23 -2.37
C ALA A 25 11.85 -11.65 -3.02
N LEU A 26 11.96 -10.41 -3.52
CA LEU A 26 10.87 -9.75 -4.21
C LEU A 26 10.97 -10.05 -5.70
N ASP A 27 9.84 -10.42 -6.27
CA ASP A 27 9.70 -10.58 -7.69
C ASP A 27 9.63 -9.21 -8.34
N LYS A 28 10.31 -9.09 -9.48
CA LYS A 28 10.27 -7.88 -10.28
C LYS A 28 8.93 -7.75 -10.98
N VAL A 29 8.37 -6.56 -10.92
CA VAL A 29 7.18 -6.19 -11.70
C VAL A 29 7.46 -4.92 -12.49
N GLU A 30 7.12 -4.94 -13.77
CA GLU A 30 7.12 -3.76 -14.62
C GLU A 30 5.68 -3.27 -14.74
N ILE A 31 5.47 -1.98 -14.44
CA ILE A 31 4.15 -1.36 -14.47
C ILE A 31 4.19 -0.21 -15.47
N ASP A 32 3.35 -0.29 -16.49
CA ASP A 32 3.09 0.81 -17.42
C ASP A 32 1.91 1.66 -16.88
N LEU A 33 2.22 2.83 -16.33
CA LEU A 33 1.20 3.76 -15.83
C LEU A 33 0.43 4.49 -16.96
N THR A 34 0.84 4.31 -18.21
CA THR A 34 0.17 4.89 -19.38
C THR A 34 -0.90 3.96 -19.97
N ASP A 35 -0.87 2.66 -19.63
CA ASP A 35 -1.91 1.71 -20.01
C ASP A 35 -3.21 1.98 -19.23
N LYS A 36 -4.12 2.72 -19.86
CA LYS A 36 -5.41 3.09 -19.26
C LYS A 36 -6.29 1.89 -18.97
N ALA A 37 -6.24 0.84 -19.80
CA ALA A 37 -7.08 -0.33 -19.59
C ALA A 37 -6.63 -1.08 -18.32
N ALA A 38 -5.33 -1.30 -18.16
CA ALA A 38 -4.77 -1.92 -16.96
C ALA A 38 -5.03 -1.07 -15.70
N MET A 39 -4.88 0.26 -15.82
CA MET A 39 -5.13 1.16 -14.68
C MET A 39 -6.61 1.23 -14.28
N GLN A 40 -7.54 1.19 -15.25
CA GLN A 40 -8.98 1.12 -14.99
C GLN A 40 -9.38 -0.22 -14.34
N ASP A 41 -8.79 -1.33 -14.77
CA ASP A 41 -9.00 -2.64 -14.13
C ASP A 41 -8.46 -2.66 -12.69
N GLY A 42 -7.30 -2.05 -12.46
CA GLY A 42 -6.74 -1.84 -11.13
C GLY A 42 -7.63 -1.00 -10.23
N LEU A 43 -8.20 0.10 -10.75
CA LEU A 43 -9.18 0.92 -10.02
C LEU A 43 -10.43 0.11 -9.66
N LYS A 44 -10.98 -0.64 -10.61
CA LYS A 44 -12.14 -1.51 -10.38
C LYS A 44 -11.84 -2.51 -9.27
N THR A 45 -10.68 -3.18 -9.34
CA THR A 45 -10.25 -4.13 -8.31
C THR A 45 -10.12 -3.46 -6.94
N PHE A 46 -9.47 -2.29 -6.88
CA PHE A 46 -9.32 -1.52 -5.65
C PHE A 46 -10.66 -1.13 -5.02
N ALA A 47 -11.57 -0.57 -5.82
CA ALA A 47 -12.87 -0.12 -5.33
C ALA A 47 -13.75 -1.28 -4.83
N ASN A 48 -13.73 -2.41 -5.52
CA ASN A 48 -14.60 -3.54 -5.19
C ASN A 48 -14.06 -4.42 -4.04
N TYR A 49 -12.73 -4.52 -3.87
CA TYR A 49 -12.15 -5.48 -2.93
C TYR A 49 -11.28 -4.85 -1.83
N CYS A 50 -10.70 -3.66 -2.07
CA CYS A 50 -9.80 -3.04 -1.11
C CYS A 50 -10.48 -1.94 -0.30
N MET A 51 -11.34 -1.14 -0.94
CA MET A 51 -12.01 0.02 -0.33
C MET A 51 -13.03 -0.33 0.76
N GLY A 52 -13.31 -1.61 1.00
CA GLY A 52 -14.04 -2.02 2.21
C GLY A 52 -13.25 -1.76 3.50
N CYS A 53 -11.92 -1.84 3.44
CA CYS A 53 -11.03 -1.72 4.61
C CYS A 53 -9.95 -0.65 4.46
N HIS A 54 -9.57 -0.30 3.23
CA HIS A 54 -8.45 0.58 2.95
C HIS A 54 -8.90 1.83 2.20
N SER A 55 -8.57 3.02 2.71
CA SER A 55 -8.79 4.27 1.98
C SER A 55 -7.65 4.57 0.99
N ALA A 56 -7.96 5.46 0.04
CA ALA A 56 -6.98 6.25 -0.70
C ALA A 56 -7.26 7.73 -0.40
N GLN A 57 -7.20 8.11 0.87
CA GLN A 57 -7.84 9.32 1.39
C GLN A 57 -7.23 10.64 0.90
N TYR A 58 -6.04 10.60 0.27
CA TYR A 58 -5.44 11.76 -0.36
C TYR A 58 -5.67 11.81 -1.89
N GLN A 59 -6.41 10.84 -2.44
CA GLN A 59 -6.94 10.87 -3.81
C GLN A 59 -8.38 11.36 -3.82
N ARG A 60 -8.76 12.04 -4.91
CA ARG A 60 -10.15 12.42 -5.21
C ARG A 60 -10.68 11.58 -6.36
N TYR A 61 -11.97 11.25 -6.34
CA TYR A 61 -12.59 10.48 -7.43
C TYR A 61 -12.44 11.19 -8.78
N GLU A 62 -12.66 12.52 -8.82
CA GLU A 62 -12.45 13.36 -10.00
C GLU A 62 -11.04 13.22 -10.56
N ARG A 63 -10.02 13.34 -9.70
CA ARG A 63 -8.63 13.29 -10.16
C ARG A 63 -8.29 11.93 -10.78
N VAL A 64 -8.73 10.85 -10.14
CA VAL A 64 -8.54 9.49 -10.64
C VAL A 64 -9.28 9.30 -11.97
N ALA A 65 -10.53 9.73 -12.06
CA ALA A 65 -11.32 9.62 -13.29
C ALA A 65 -10.67 10.39 -14.45
N THR A 66 -10.26 11.64 -14.21
CA THR A 66 -9.57 12.49 -15.18
C THR A 66 -8.26 11.86 -15.64
N ASP A 67 -7.41 11.40 -14.70
CA ASP A 67 -6.13 10.78 -15.04
C ASP A 67 -6.33 9.46 -15.80
N LEU A 68 -7.41 8.71 -15.57
CA LEU A 68 -7.70 7.44 -16.22
C LEU A 68 -8.60 7.54 -17.45
N GLY A 69 -9.06 8.74 -17.81
CA GLY A 69 -9.97 8.95 -18.95
C GLY A 69 -11.36 8.33 -18.75
N ILE A 70 -11.83 8.28 -17.50
CA ILE A 70 -13.15 7.74 -17.14
C ILE A 70 -14.15 8.90 -17.09
N PRO A 71 -15.26 8.83 -17.84
CA PRO A 71 -16.34 9.81 -17.73
C PRO A 71 -16.92 9.89 -16.30
N GLU A 72 -17.35 11.08 -15.88
CA GLU A 72 -17.89 11.30 -14.51
C GLU A 72 -19.08 10.40 -14.21
N ASP A 73 -20.04 10.29 -15.13
CA ASP A 73 -21.21 9.41 -15.00
C ASP A 73 -20.80 7.94 -14.80
N VAL A 74 -19.87 7.45 -15.60
CA VAL A 74 -19.34 6.08 -15.47
C VAL A 74 -18.64 5.86 -14.13
N MET A 75 -17.82 6.82 -13.69
CA MET A 75 -17.13 6.76 -12.39
C MET A 75 -18.14 6.71 -11.23
N MET A 76 -19.13 7.59 -11.26
CA MET A 76 -20.13 7.71 -10.22
C MET A 76 -21.07 6.49 -10.18
N GLU A 77 -21.42 5.92 -11.34
CA GLU A 77 -22.29 4.75 -11.43
C GLU A 77 -21.59 3.45 -10.99
N ASN A 78 -20.29 3.30 -11.30
CA ASN A 78 -19.63 1.99 -11.22
C ASN A 78 -18.52 1.89 -10.16
N ILE A 79 -18.01 3.00 -9.64
CA ILE A 79 -16.87 3.02 -8.70
C ILE A 79 -17.25 3.66 -7.36
N VAL A 80 -18.12 4.67 -7.37
CA VAL A 80 -18.54 5.38 -6.15
C VAL A 80 -19.80 4.74 -5.56
N PHE A 81 -19.63 3.81 -4.62
CA PHE A 81 -20.75 3.10 -3.99
C PHE A 81 -21.33 3.80 -2.75
N SER A 82 -20.76 4.93 -2.34
CA SER A 82 -21.22 5.75 -1.21
C SER A 82 -21.98 7.00 -1.69
N ASP A 83 -22.39 7.84 -0.74
CA ASP A 83 -22.95 9.17 -0.98
C ASP A 83 -21.89 10.25 -1.29
N ALA A 84 -20.64 9.85 -1.52
CA ALA A 84 -19.55 10.74 -1.86
C ALA A 84 -19.83 11.44 -3.21
N LYS A 85 -19.41 12.70 -3.32
CA LYS A 85 -19.49 13.47 -4.55
C LYS A 85 -18.27 13.22 -5.42
N PHE A 86 -18.36 13.51 -6.71
CA PHE A 86 -17.26 13.34 -7.65
C PHE A 86 -15.96 14.05 -7.21
N GLY A 87 -16.07 15.25 -6.63
CA GLY A 87 -14.92 15.99 -6.11
C GLY A 87 -14.39 15.51 -4.75
N ASP A 88 -15.04 14.56 -4.08
CA ASP A 88 -14.66 14.13 -2.74
C ASP A 88 -13.46 13.18 -2.74
N HIS A 89 -12.84 13.05 -1.57
CA HIS A 89 -11.74 12.12 -1.35
C HIS A 89 -12.24 10.68 -1.26
N MET A 90 -11.40 9.74 -1.69
CA MET A 90 -11.68 8.29 -1.64
C MET A 90 -11.50 7.75 -0.20
N LYS A 91 -12.46 8.08 0.66
CA LYS A 91 -12.54 7.65 2.05
C LYS A 91 -13.44 6.42 2.21
N ILE A 92 -13.31 5.76 3.36
CA ILE A 92 -14.12 4.61 3.76
C ILE A 92 -14.91 4.97 5.03
N GLY A 93 -15.98 4.23 5.30
CA GLY A 93 -16.81 4.45 6.49
C GLY A 93 -16.23 3.90 7.79
N MET A 94 -15.24 3.00 7.71
CA MET A 94 -14.64 2.35 8.88
C MET A 94 -13.77 3.31 9.69
N SER A 95 -14.01 3.43 11.00
CA SER A 95 -13.15 4.24 11.87
C SER A 95 -11.89 3.46 12.29
N PRO A 96 -10.74 4.14 12.53
CA PRO A 96 -9.52 3.48 12.98
C PRO A 96 -9.66 2.75 14.32
N ASP A 97 -10.48 3.29 15.23
CA ASP A 97 -10.71 2.71 16.56
C ASP A 97 -11.49 1.40 16.47
N GLU A 98 -12.57 1.37 15.68
CA GLU A 98 -13.32 0.14 15.40
C GLU A 98 -12.46 -0.89 14.67
N ALA A 99 -11.68 -0.44 13.67
CA ALA A 99 -10.80 -1.32 12.94
C ALA A 99 -9.74 -1.98 13.84
N LYS A 100 -9.21 -1.24 14.82
CA LYS A 100 -8.28 -1.79 15.81
C LYS A 100 -8.96 -2.83 16.71
N VAL A 101 -10.23 -2.65 17.06
CA VAL A 101 -11.01 -3.64 17.82
C VAL A 101 -11.27 -4.90 16.98
N TRP A 102 -11.61 -4.76 15.70
CA TRP A 102 -11.97 -5.89 14.84
C TRP A 102 -10.76 -6.67 14.30
N PHE A 103 -9.67 -5.99 13.93
CA PHE A 103 -8.51 -6.57 13.24
C PHE A 103 -7.22 -6.54 14.07
N GLY A 104 -7.23 -5.97 15.27
CA GLY A 104 -6.06 -5.78 16.12
C GLY A 104 -5.17 -4.59 15.71
N ALA A 105 -5.36 -4.04 14.51
CA ALA A 105 -4.72 -2.83 14.02
C ALA A 105 -5.61 -2.15 12.97
N ALA A 106 -5.51 -0.82 12.84
CA ALA A 106 -6.16 -0.12 11.76
C ALA A 106 -5.48 -0.46 10.41
N PRO A 107 -6.24 -0.88 9.39
CA PRO A 107 -5.72 -1.05 8.04
C PRO A 107 -5.04 0.24 7.56
N PRO A 108 -3.86 0.15 6.92
CA PRO A 108 -3.18 1.34 6.40
C PRO A 108 -3.96 1.97 5.26
N ASP A 109 -3.85 3.29 5.14
CA ASP A 109 -4.20 4.00 3.91
C ASP A 109 -3.26 3.60 2.77
N LEU A 110 -3.80 3.36 1.58
CA LEU A 110 -3.05 2.85 0.45
C LEU A 110 -2.67 3.93 -0.57
N THR A 111 -2.96 5.22 -0.33
CA THR A 111 -2.68 6.31 -1.29
C THR A 111 -1.23 6.30 -1.78
N LEU A 112 -0.27 5.97 -0.91
CA LEU A 112 1.16 6.01 -1.23
C LEU A 112 1.88 4.68 -0.93
N VAL A 113 1.16 3.57 -0.75
CA VAL A 113 1.78 2.29 -0.33
C VAL A 113 2.86 1.84 -1.32
N ALA A 114 2.57 1.94 -2.63
CA ALA A 114 3.50 1.58 -3.69
C ALA A 114 4.74 2.50 -3.72
N ARG A 115 4.60 3.78 -3.34
CA ARG A 115 5.73 4.72 -3.24
C ARG A 115 6.59 4.48 -2.01
N VAL A 116 5.98 4.14 -0.87
CA VAL A 116 6.69 3.92 0.40
C VAL A 116 7.40 2.57 0.44
N ARG A 117 6.78 1.53 -0.14
CA ARG A 117 7.29 0.15 -0.10
C ARG A 117 7.95 -0.31 -1.40
N GLY A 118 7.61 0.30 -2.53
CA GLY A 118 8.03 -0.12 -3.88
C GLY A 118 7.00 -1.04 -4.56
N ASN A 119 6.98 -1.02 -5.90
CA ASN A 119 6.05 -1.83 -6.71
C ASN A 119 6.32 -3.34 -6.55
N ASP A 120 7.59 -3.76 -6.59
CA ASP A 120 8.00 -5.16 -6.40
C ASP A 120 7.50 -5.70 -5.05
N TRP A 121 7.57 -4.88 -3.99
CA TRP A 121 7.08 -5.26 -2.68
C TRP A 121 5.57 -5.49 -2.70
N LEU A 122 4.81 -4.56 -3.27
CA LEU A 122 3.34 -4.68 -3.34
C LEU A 122 2.92 -5.89 -4.17
N TYR A 123 3.57 -6.12 -5.31
CA TYR A 123 3.32 -7.26 -6.17
C TYR A 123 3.59 -8.59 -5.46
N SER A 124 4.79 -8.77 -4.90
CA SER A 124 5.12 -9.99 -4.16
C SER A 124 4.26 -10.17 -2.92
N TYR A 125 3.90 -9.09 -2.21
CA TYR A 125 2.99 -9.15 -1.06
C TYR A 125 1.64 -9.73 -1.47
N MET A 126 1.03 -9.21 -2.54
CA MET A 126 -0.26 -9.72 -3.02
C MET A 126 -0.18 -11.16 -3.52
N ARG A 127 0.94 -11.56 -4.15
CA ARG A 127 1.14 -12.95 -4.60
C ARG A 127 1.42 -13.93 -3.46
N GLY A 128 1.96 -13.47 -2.34
CA GLY A 128 2.33 -14.32 -1.21
C GLY A 128 1.14 -14.98 -0.48
N PHE A 129 -0.09 -14.60 -0.80
CA PHE A 129 -1.32 -15.18 -0.24
C PHE A 129 -1.94 -16.28 -1.12
N TYR A 130 -1.42 -16.49 -2.34
CA TYR A 130 -1.85 -17.57 -3.20
C TYR A 130 -0.98 -18.81 -2.90
N VAL A 131 -1.63 -19.94 -2.60
CA VAL A 131 -1.01 -21.26 -2.36
C VAL A 131 -1.03 -22.07 -3.64
#